data_AF-A0A834WTW4-F1
#
_entry.id   AF-A0A834WTW4-F1
#
_cell.length_a   1.000
_cell.length_b   1.000
_cell.length_c   1.000
_cell.angle_alpha   90.00
_cell.angle_beta   90.00
_cell.angle_gamma   90.00
#
_symmetry.space_group_name_H-M   'P 1'
#
loop_
_entity.id
_entity.type
_entity.pdbx_description
1 polymer ?
#
loop_
_entity_poly.entity_id
_entity_poly.type
_entity_poly.pdbx_seq_one_letter_code
_entity_poly.pdbx_strand_id
1 'polypeptide(L)'
;MYNRRNKFNPLWNSLVLRTKNGQQYLGKVNMIGINFEDNHVSTRLGNHPAMLILRHECNANLTFKEGVKLLEKCMRVLLHHDRTFDNLFFFGFPCPFLLVLL
;
A
#
# COMPACT_ATOMS: atom_id res chain seq x y z
N MET A 1 -9.89 10.13 11.49
CA MET A 1 -8.82 9.63 12.40
C MET A 1 -8.47 10.63 13.49
N TYR A 2 -8.09 11.87 13.14
CA TYR A 2 -7.60 12.88 14.08
C TYR A 2 -8.55 13.19 15.25
N ASN A 3 -9.84 13.45 14.98
CA ASN A 3 -10.84 13.72 16.02
C ASN A 3 -10.98 12.57 17.06
N ARG A 4 -10.91 11.32 16.60
CA ARG A 4 -11.00 10.15 17.48
C ARG A 4 -9.76 9.98 18.36
N ARG A 5 -8.57 10.25 17.81
CA ARG A 5 -7.32 10.31 18.59
C ARG A 5 -7.42 11.33 19.72
N ASN A 6 -7.94 12.53 19.45
CA ASN A 6 -8.05 13.58 20.47
C ASN A 6 -8.99 13.22 21.63
N LYS A 7 -9.91 12.27 21.42
CA LYS A 7 -10.82 11.75 22.45
C LYS A 7 -10.25 10.51 23.19
N PHE A 8 -8.95 10.25 23.05
CA PHE A 8 -8.28 9.05 23.59
C PHE A 8 -8.96 7.72 23.21
N ASN A 9 -9.70 7.70 22.10
CA ASN A 9 -10.37 6.52 21.56
C ASN A 9 -10.06 6.39 20.06
N PRO A 10 -8.80 6.06 19.71
CA PRO A 10 -8.36 6.02 18.31
C PRO A 10 -8.93 4.82 17.57
N LEU A 11 -9.12 4.97 16.26
CA LEU A 11 -9.43 3.85 15.37
C LEU A 11 -8.11 3.16 15.00
N TRP A 12 -7.97 1.87 15.33
CA TRP A 12 -6.76 1.07 15.12
C TRP A 12 -6.57 0.61 13.68
N ASN A 13 -6.78 1.52 12.71
CA ASN A 13 -6.69 1.23 11.29
C ASN A 13 -5.57 2.04 10.63
N SER A 14 -4.94 1.43 9.64
CA SER A 14 -4.15 2.13 8.62
C SER A 14 -4.93 2.04 7.32
N LEU A 15 -5.27 3.18 6.74
CA LEU A 15 -6.14 3.26 5.57
C LEU A 15 -5.34 3.74 4.37
N VAL A 16 -5.59 3.12 3.22
CA VAL A 16 -5.09 3.59 1.92
C VAL A 16 -6.30 4.06 1.12
N LEU A 17 -6.21 5.28 0.60
CA LEU A 17 -7.27 5.93 -0.15
C LEU A 17 -6.79 6.16 -1.58
N ARG A 18 -7.63 5.79 -2.55
CA ARG A 18 -7.42 6.07 -3.95
C ARG A 18 -8.65 6.76 -4.54
N THR A 19 -8.43 7.87 -5.24
CA THR A 19 -9.49 8.60 -5.95
C THR A 19 -9.63 8.06 -7.38
N LYS A 20 -10.89 7.90 -7.84
CA LYS A 20 -11.22 7.49 -9.22
C LYS A 20 -11.57 8.67 -10.14
N ASN A 21 -11.76 9.87 -9.59
CA ASN A 21 -12.26 11.03 -10.32
C ASN A 21 -11.11 11.84 -10.92
N GLY A 22 -10.71 11.51 -12.16
CA GLY A 22 -9.88 12.33 -13.05
C GLY A 22 -8.41 12.50 -12.68
N GLN A 23 -8.06 12.52 -11.39
CA GLN A 23 -6.70 12.67 -10.89
C GLN A 23 -6.29 11.45 -10.07
N GLN A 24 -5.15 10.87 -10.44
CA GLN A 24 -4.59 9.72 -9.74
C GLN A 24 -4.07 10.18 -8.38
N TYR A 25 -4.80 9.84 -7.33
CA TYR A 25 -4.46 10.14 -5.95
C TYR A 25 -4.20 8.85 -5.19
N LEU A 26 -3.08 8.76 -4.47
CA LEU A 26 -2.83 7.70 -3.50
C LEU A 26 -2.41 8.32 -2.18
N GLY A 27 -3.30 8.24 -1.19
CA GLY A 27 -3.04 8.73 0.15
C GLY A 27 -3.02 7.59 1.16
N LYS A 28 -2.18 7.72 2.18
CA LYS A 28 -2.22 6.86 3.37
C LYS A 28 -2.60 7.68 4.59
N VAL A 29 -3.42 7.10 5.46
CA VAL A 29 -3.77 7.67 6.77
C VAL A 29 -3.56 6.64 7.87
N ASN A 30 -2.72 6.98 8.85
CA ASN A 30 -2.47 6.12 10.01
C ASN A 30 -3.43 6.42 11.18
N MET A 31 -3.42 5.54 12.19
CA MET A 31 -4.20 5.67 13.44
C MET A 31 -4.03 7.04 14.13
N ILE A 32 -2.82 7.61 14.07
CA ILE A 32 -2.49 8.90 14.72
C ILE A 32 -3.04 10.10 13.93
N GLY A 33 -3.56 9.87 12.72
CA GLY A 33 -4.08 10.89 11.82
C GLY A 33 -3.01 11.53 10.94
N ILE A 34 -1.80 10.96 10.89
CA ILE A 34 -0.78 11.35 9.91
C ILE A 34 -1.27 10.93 8.53
N ASN A 35 -1.30 11.88 7.60
CA ASN A 35 -1.63 11.69 6.21
C ASN A 35 -0.46 12.09 5.30
N PHE A 36 -0.24 11.33 4.23
CA PHE A 36 0.70 11.70 3.18
C PHE A 36 0.29 11.06 1.86
N GLU A 37 0.82 11.61 0.78
CA GLU A 37 0.67 11.14 -0.59
C GLU A 37 1.99 10.59 -1.09
N ASP A 38 1.95 9.45 -1.77
CA ASP A 38 3.13 8.84 -2.37
C ASP A 38 2.70 8.01 -3.60
N ASN A 39 3.61 7.81 -4.55
CA ASN A 39 3.37 7.01 -5.75
C ASN A 39 3.19 5.51 -5.40
N HIS A 40 3.77 5.08 -4.28
CA HIS A 40 3.74 3.71 -3.80
C HIS A 40 3.42 3.70 -2.30
N VAL A 41 2.48 2.85 -1.89
CA VAL A 41 2.08 2.76 -0.48
C VAL A 41 1.95 1.30 -0.09
N SER A 42 2.57 0.96 1.05
CA SER A 42 2.33 -0.29 1.75
C SER A 42 1.72 0.00 3.12
N THR A 43 1.08 -0.98 3.75
CA THR A 43 0.61 -0.91 5.14
C THR A 43 1.29 -1.93 6.02
N ARG A 44 1.19 -1.73 7.34
CA ARG A 44 1.64 -2.68 8.37
C ARG A 44 3.12 -3.05 8.20
N LEU A 45 3.46 -4.34 8.36
CA LEU A 45 4.83 -4.87 8.33
C LEU A 45 5.45 -4.78 6.94
N GLY A 46 4.65 -4.68 5.88
CA GLY A 46 5.15 -4.54 4.52
C GLY A 46 5.76 -3.18 4.21
N ASN A 47 5.55 -2.19 5.07
CA ASN A 47 6.13 -0.85 4.94
C ASN A 47 7.65 -0.82 4.77
N HIS A 48 8.38 -1.81 5.27
CA HIS A 48 9.85 -1.84 5.19
C HIS A 48 10.32 -2.72 4.01
N PRO A 49 10.02 -4.02 3.96
CA PRO A 49 10.53 -4.89 2.88
C PRO A 49 9.91 -4.56 1.53
N ALA A 50 8.59 -4.32 1.45
CA ALA A 50 7.93 -4.11 0.18
C ALA A 50 8.20 -2.71 -0.39
N MET A 51 8.28 -1.68 0.46
CA MET A 51 8.63 -0.33 -0.01
C MET A 51 10.03 -0.23 -0.61
N LEU A 52 11.01 -1.01 -0.11
CA LEU A 52 12.36 -1.04 -0.70
C LEU A 52 12.35 -1.58 -2.12
N ILE A 53 11.64 -2.70 -2.33
CA ILE A 53 11.50 -3.32 -3.65
C ILE A 53 10.75 -2.39 -4.61
N LEU A 54 9.65 -1.79 -4.14
CA LEU A 54 8.87 -0.85 -4.95
C LEU A 54 9.66 0.40 -5.30
N ARG A 55 10.42 0.98 -4.38
CA ARG A 55 11.24 2.16 -4.68
C ARG A 55 12.39 1.87 -5.65
N HIS A 56 12.89 0.64 -5.65
CA HIS A 56 14.00 0.24 -6.53
C HIS A 56 13.53 -0.14 -7.94
N GLU A 57 12.38 -0.81 -8.05
CA GLU A 57 11.92 -1.42 -9.31
C GLU A 57 10.71 -0.70 -9.93
N CYS A 58 10.02 0.15 -9.18
CA CYS A 58 8.87 0.89 -9.72
C CYS A 58 9.32 2.10 -10.54
N ASN A 59 8.92 2.12 -11.81
CA ASN A 59 9.23 3.17 -12.77
C ASN A 59 7.96 3.73 -13.40
N ALA A 60 8.02 4.98 -13.88
CA ALA A 60 6.91 5.68 -14.54
C ALA A 60 6.46 5.06 -15.88
N ASN A 61 7.13 4.01 -16.38
CA ASN A 61 6.82 3.36 -17.66
C ASN A 61 6.50 1.87 -17.52
N LEU A 62 6.17 1.40 -16.31
CA LEU A 62 5.85 -0.01 -16.08
C LEU A 62 4.61 -0.46 -16.86
N THR A 63 4.75 -1.58 -17.58
CA THR A 63 3.61 -2.24 -18.19
C THR A 63 2.77 -2.97 -17.13
N PHE A 64 1.50 -3.22 -17.43
CA PHE A 64 0.62 -3.97 -16.53
C PHE A 64 1.21 -5.32 -16.10
N LYS A 65 1.77 -6.08 -17.05
CA LYS A 65 2.36 -7.41 -16.78
C LYS A 65 3.57 -7.32 -15.85
N GLU A 66 4.41 -6.30 -16.02
CA GLU A 66 5.56 -6.07 -15.14
C GLU A 66 5.11 -5.61 -13.75
N GLY A 67 4.07 -4.77 -13.67
CA GLY A 67 3.46 -4.35 -12.42
C GLY A 67 2.91 -5.54 -11.61
N VAL A 68 2.24 -6.50 -12.27
CA VAL A 68 1.77 -7.72 -11.61
C VAL A 68 2.93 -8.56 -11.07
N LYS A 69 3.99 -8.75 -11.86
CA LYS A 69 5.19 -9.49 -11.42
C LYS A 69 5.88 -8.81 -10.23
N LEU A 70 5.97 -7.49 -10.24
CA LEU A 70 6.54 -6.71 -9.15
C LEU A 70 5.71 -6.88 -7.86
N LEU A 71 4.37 -6.89 -7.99
CA LEU A 71 3.45 -7.12 -6.88
C LEU A 71 3.62 -8.53 -6.31
N GLU A 72 3.69 -9.55 -7.17
CA GLU A 72 3.91 -10.94 -6.78
C GLU A 72 5.23 -11.10 -6.03
N LYS A 73 6.30 -10.44 -6.49
CA LYS A 73 7.59 -10.42 -5.82
C LYS A 73 7.50 -9.81 -4.41
N CYS A 74 6.80 -8.69 -4.27
CA CYS A 74 6.58 -8.07 -2.96
C CYS A 74 5.80 -8.99 -2.01
N MET A 75 4.72 -9.62 -2.50
CA MET A 75 3.91 -10.55 -1.71
C MET A 75 4.68 -11.79 -1.29
N ARG A 76 5.55 -12.33 -2.16
CA ARG A 76 6.40 -13.49 -1.82
C ARG A 76 7.37 -13.16 -0.69
N VAL A 77 7.98 -11.99 -0.72
CA VAL A 77 8.85 -11.53 0.36
C VAL A 77 8.06 -11.37 1.66
N LEU A 78 6.84 -10.82 1.61
CA LEU A 78 5.98 -10.70 2.79
C LEU A 78 5.60 -12.06 3.37
N LEU A 79 5.22 -13.02 2.52
CA LEU A 79 4.88 -14.38 2.94
C LEU A 79 6.03 -15.07 3.69
N HIS A 80 7.28 -14.78 3.31
CA HIS A 80 8.44 -15.36 3.99
C HIS A 80 8.80 -14.63 5.30
N HIS A 81 8.55 -13.32 5.39
CA HIS A 81 8.96 -12.50 6.53
C HIS A 81 7.87 -12.35 7.61
N ASP A 82 6.59 -12.37 7.23
CA ASP A 82 5.46 -12.14 8.10
C ASP A 82 4.64 -13.43 8.27
N ARG A 83 4.69 -14.00 9.47
CA ARG A 83 3.93 -15.23 9.81
C ARG A 83 2.42 -14.99 9.93
N THR A 84 1.98 -13.73 9.96
CA THR A 84 0.56 -13.37 9.98
C THR A 84 0.00 -13.13 8.59
N PHE A 85 0.83 -13.26 7.55
CA PHE A 85 0.44 -13.08 6.16
C PHE A 85 -0.01 -14.40 5.55
N ASP A 86 -1.22 -14.40 5.00
CA ASP A 86 -1.81 -15.59 4.37
C ASP A 86 -1.38 -15.72 2.90
N ASN A 87 -1.47 -16.93 2.37
CA ASN A 87 -1.16 -17.26 0.97
C ASN A 87 -2.28 -16.87 -0.02
N LEU A 88 -3.42 -16.38 0.48
CA LEU A 88 -4.55 -15.92 -0.33
C LEU A 88 -4.63 -14.38 -0.28
N PHE A 89 -4.40 -13.74 -1.41
CA PHE A 89 -4.45 -12.28 -1.55
C PHE A 89 -5.24 -11.88 -2.79
N PHE A 90 -5.98 -10.77 -2.66
CA PHE A 90 -6.79 -10.22 -3.74
C PHE A 90 -6.11 -9.03 -4.37
N PHE A 91 -5.96 -9.07 -5.70
CA PHE A 91 -5.49 -7.93 -6.46
C PHE A 91 -6.67 -7.08 -6.93
N GLY A 92 -6.81 -5.88 -6.35
CA GLY A 92 -7.67 -4.84 -6.92
C GLY A 92 -6.88 -4.05 -7.95
N PHE A 93 -7.12 -4.29 -9.24
CA PHE A 93 -6.48 -3.53 -10.33
C PHE A 93 -7.42 -2.46 -10.90
N PRO A 94 -7.17 -1.18 -10.62
CA PRO A 94 -7.49 -0.11 -11.55
C PRO A 94 -6.17 0.38 -12.18
N CYS A 95 -6.05 0.34 -13.51
CA CYS A 95 -5.10 1.06 -14.41
C CYS A 95 -3.80 1.70 -13.85
N PRO A 96 -2.74 1.75 -14.67
CA PRO A 96 -1.42 1.10 -14.52
C PRO A 96 -0.48 1.65 -13.44
N PHE A 97 -0.86 2.66 -12.67
CA PHE A 97 -0.03 3.20 -11.58
C PHE A 97 -0.77 3.04 -10.26
N LEU A 98 -0.02 2.75 -9.19
CA LEU A 98 -0.42 2.59 -7.79
C LEU A 98 -0.74 1.14 -7.39
N LEU A 99 0.25 0.61 -6.69
CA LEU A 99 0.31 -0.71 -6.11
C LEU A 99 -0.04 -0.58 -4.63
N VAL A 100 -1.15 -1.18 -4.19
CA VAL A 100 -1.56 -1.23 -2.79
C VAL A 100 -1.24 -2.61 -2.25
N LEU A 101 -0.32 -2.68 -1.29
CA LEU A 101 -0.08 -3.88 -0.48
C LEU A 101 -0.82 -3.72 0.86
N LEU A 102 -1.89 -4.49 1.03
CA LEU A 102 -2.63 -4.63 2.29
C LEU A 102 -1.91 -5.61 3.22
#